data_AF-A0A969G8F1-F1
#
_entry.id   AF-A0A969G8F1-F1
#
_cell.length_a   1.000
_cell.length_b   1.000
_cell.length_c   1.000
_cell.angle_alpha   90.00
_cell.angle_beta   90.00
_cell.angle_gamma   90.00
#
_symmetry.space_group_name_H-M   'P 1'
#
loop_
_entity.id
_entity.type
_entity.pdbx_description
1 polymer ?
#
loop_
_entity_poly.entity_id
_entity_poly.type
_entity_poly.pdbx_seq_one_letter_code
_entity_poly.pdbx_strand_id
1 'polypeptide(L)'
;RSGGRRFQSVRPLLTYNSTEILYNSEIDVIIELIDDAEAAYEIVTTAMREGKAVISANKKLIANHLDELLELQKTYNVPFLYEASVCGSIPIIRNLEEYYNTDYLSSVETICNGTTNYILTKTAAEGLTYNQALKEAQDLGFAESDPTLDVQGFDAKYKLIILALHAFGIVLKPEDVLNYGIHNLNIADTILQMKMILR
;
A
#
# COMPACT_ATOMS: atom_id res chain seq x y z
N ARG A 1 -7.08 -15.40 -34.50
CA ARG A 1 -8.51 -15.05 -34.39
C ARG A 1 -8.81 -14.78 -32.91
N SER A 2 -8.50 -13.58 -32.44
CA SER A 2 -8.71 -13.14 -31.05
C SER A 2 -10.06 -12.44 -30.96
N GLY A 3 -11.04 -13.10 -30.35
CA GLY A 3 -12.31 -12.49 -30.00
C GLY A 3 -12.10 -11.47 -28.89
N GLY A 4 -11.93 -10.20 -29.26
CA GLY A 4 -12.01 -9.11 -28.30
C GLY A 4 -13.39 -9.11 -27.67
N ARG A 5 -13.46 -9.27 -26.35
CA ARG A 5 -14.70 -9.03 -25.60
C ARG A 5 -15.04 -7.56 -25.83
N ARG A 6 -16.08 -7.30 -26.62
CA ARG A 6 -16.70 -5.97 -26.69
C ARG A 6 -17.24 -5.65 -25.30
N PHE A 7 -16.61 -4.71 -24.60
CA PHE A 7 -17.24 -4.04 -23.47
C PHE A 7 -18.54 -3.42 -24.01
N GLN A 8 -19.68 -4.02 -23.67
CA GLN A 8 -20.97 -3.37 -23.81
C GLN A 8 -20.90 -2.04 -23.05
N SER A 9 -21.50 -0.99 -23.60
CA SER A 9 -21.29 0.40 -23.18
C SER A 9 -21.42 0.60 -21.67
N VAL A 10 -20.30 0.71 -20.96
CA VAL A 10 -20.19 1.01 -19.51
C VAL A 10 -20.57 2.47 -19.21
N ARG A 11 -20.93 3.25 -20.23
CA ARG A 11 -21.24 4.68 -20.12
C ARG A 11 -22.28 5.06 -19.07
N PRO A 12 -23.36 4.31 -18.77
CA PRO A 12 -24.30 4.73 -17.73
C PRO A 12 -23.78 4.53 -16.29
N LEU A 13 -22.62 3.87 -16.11
CA LEU A 13 -22.01 3.62 -14.79
C LEU A 13 -20.78 4.50 -14.51
N LEU A 14 -20.34 5.30 -15.48
CA LEU A 14 -19.18 6.18 -15.32
C LEU A 14 -19.66 7.61 -15.11
N THR A 15 -19.12 8.25 -14.07
CA THR A 15 -19.33 9.68 -13.81
C THR A 15 -17.99 10.34 -13.50
N TYR A 16 -17.88 11.62 -13.85
CA TYR A 16 -16.75 12.48 -13.45
C TYR A 16 -17.09 13.34 -12.24
N ASN A 17 -18.33 13.22 -11.73
CA ASN A 17 -18.80 13.97 -10.59
C ASN A 17 -18.89 13.06 -9.37
N SER A 18 -17.93 13.16 -8.46
CA SER A 18 -17.89 12.36 -7.24
C SER A 18 -19.13 12.56 -6.36
N THR A 19 -19.81 13.71 -6.43
CA THR A 19 -21.01 13.98 -5.61
C THR A 19 -22.17 13.05 -5.95
N GLU A 20 -22.26 12.58 -7.20
CA GLU A 20 -23.28 11.61 -7.64
C GLU A 20 -23.09 10.23 -6.99
N ILE A 21 -21.90 9.96 -6.45
CA ILE A 21 -21.59 8.74 -5.72
C ILE A 21 -21.66 9.00 -4.21
N LEU A 22 -20.98 10.06 -3.75
CA LEU A 22 -20.81 10.37 -2.34
C LEU A 22 -22.11 10.72 -1.62
N TYR A 23 -23.07 11.35 -2.31
CA TYR A 23 -24.36 11.73 -1.70
C TYR A 23 -25.54 10.87 -2.17
N ASN A 24 -25.28 9.79 -2.91
CA ASN A 24 -26.34 8.88 -3.31
C ASN A 24 -26.70 7.95 -2.14
N SER A 25 -27.94 8.03 -1.68
CA SER A 25 -28.45 7.22 -0.57
C SER A 25 -28.58 5.73 -0.89
N GLU A 26 -28.52 5.33 -2.17
CA GLU A 26 -28.56 3.92 -2.59
C GLU A 26 -27.17 3.25 -2.55
N ILE A 27 -26.09 4.00 -2.27
CA ILE A 27 -24.72 3.49 -2.22
C ILE A 27 -24.28 3.35 -0.76
N ASP A 28 -24.11 2.11 -0.30
CA ASP A 28 -23.68 1.82 1.08
C ASP A 28 -22.15 1.74 1.25
N VAL A 29 -21.44 1.38 0.19
CA VAL A 29 -19.99 1.08 0.22
C VAL A 29 -19.27 1.80 -0.90
N ILE A 30 -18.15 2.45 -0.55
CA ILE A 30 -17.23 3.10 -1.49
C ILE A 30 -15.92 2.29 -1.53
N ILE A 31 -15.45 2.01 -2.74
CA ILE A 31 -14.13 1.41 -2.98
C ILE A 31 -13.24 2.50 -3.59
N GLU A 32 -12.18 2.87 -2.87
CA GLU A 32 -11.24 3.92 -3.25
C GLU A 32 -9.94 3.30 -3.78
N LEU A 33 -9.59 3.69 -5.02
CA LEU A 33 -8.45 3.19 -5.80
C LEU A 33 -7.76 4.33 -6.59
N ILE A 34 -7.72 5.53 -6.01
CA ILE A 34 -7.17 6.75 -6.60
C ILE A 34 -5.69 6.83 -6.23
N ASP A 35 -4.83 7.17 -7.19
CA ASP A 35 -3.39 7.29 -6.96
C ASP A 35 -3.02 8.53 -6.13
N ASP A 36 -3.73 9.65 -6.36
CA ASP A 36 -3.51 10.89 -5.62
C ASP A 36 -4.07 10.80 -4.20
N ALA A 37 -3.17 10.84 -3.21
CA ALA A 37 -3.53 10.66 -1.81
C ALA A 37 -4.40 11.79 -1.24
N GLU A 38 -4.24 13.03 -1.72
CA GLU A 38 -5.03 14.17 -1.23
C GLU A 38 -6.46 14.11 -1.77
N ALA A 39 -6.65 13.87 -3.06
CA ALA A 39 -7.98 13.64 -3.62
C ALA A 39 -8.66 12.41 -2.99
N ALA A 40 -7.90 11.34 -2.76
CA ALA A 40 -8.40 10.15 -2.06
C ALA A 40 -8.86 10.48 -0.63
N TYR A 41 -8.07 11.29 0.11
CA TYR A 41 -8.43 11.73 1.46
C TYR A 41 -9.76 12.48 1.50
N GLU A 42 -9.95 13.46 0.61
CA GLU A 42 -11.20 14.22 0.55
C GLU A 42 -12.41 13.30 0.28
N ILE A 43 -12.26 12.36 -0.64
CA ILE A 43 -13.32 11.41 -1.01
C ILE A 43 -13.63 10.43 0.12
N VAL A 44 -12.60 9.83 0.73
CA VAL A 44 -12.75 8.86 1.82
C VAL A 44 -13.41 9.50 3.03
N THR A 45 -12.87 10.64 3.48
CA THR A 45 -13.41 11.31 4.67
C THR A 45 -14.83 11.82 4.43
N THR A 46 -15.15 12.31 3.23
CA THR A 46 -16.53 12.68 2.88
C THR A 46 -17.46 11.47 2.90
N ALA A 47 -17.08 10.36 2.27
CA ALA A 47 -17.87 9.13 2.28
C ALA A 47 -18.18 8.63 3.70
N MET A 48 -17.17 8.64 4.59
CA MET A 48 -17.34 8.23 5.98
C MET A 48 -18.30 9.16 6.74
N ARG A 49 -18.21 10.48 6.50
CA ARG A 49 -19.12 11.48 7.11
C ARG A 49 -20.57 11.31 6.64
N GLU A 50 -20.76 10.86 5.40
CA GLU A 50 -22.07 10.50 4.82
C GLU A 50 -22.57 9.11 5.25
N GLY A 51 -21.91 8.45 6.20
CA GLY A 51 -22.36 7.17 6.75
C GLY A 51 -22.05 5.96 5.88
N LYS A 52 -21.15 6.09 4.89
CA LYS A 52 -20.79 5.00 3.97
C LYS A 52 -19.59 4.22 4.50
N ALA A 53 -19.64 2.90 4.32
CA ALA A 53 -18.46 2.07 4.52
C ALA A 53 -17.43 2.36 3.42
N VAL A 54 -16.16 2.33 3.76
CA VAL A 54 -15.08 2.63 2.81
C VAL A 54 -14.04 1.51 2.80
N ILE A 55 -13.63 1.09 1.61
CA ILE A 55 -12.52 0.18 1.36
C ILE A 55 -11.47 0.93 0.55
N SER A 56 -10.23 1.02 1.02
CA SER A 56 -9.15 1.73 0.32
C SER A 56 -7.92 0.82 0.11
N ALA A 57 -7.22 1.03 -1.01
CA ALA A 57 -5.87 0.47 -1.23
C ALA A 57 -4.75 1.52 -1.14
N ASN A 58 -5.09 2.78 -0.86
CA ASN A 58 -4.14 3.89 -0.88
C ASN A 58 -3.32 3.96 0.41
N LYS A 59 -2.22 3.20 0.45
CA LYS A 59 -1.27 3.17 1.58
C LYS A 59 -0.74 4.55 1.99
N LYS A 60 -0.58 5.49 1.05
CA LYS A 60 0.00 6.82 1.31
C LYS A 60 -1.02 7.68 2.06
N LEU A 61 -2.27 7.69 1.58
CA LEU A 61 -3.41 8.27 2.30
C LEU A 61 -3.48 7.72 3.73
N ILE A 62 -3.53 6.38 3.84
CA ILE A 62 -3.76 5.72 5.12
C ILE A 62 -2.62 6.05 6.10
N ALA A 63 -1.36 5.91 5.68
CA ALA A 63 -0.22 6.14 6.55
C ALA A 63 -0.07 7.61 7.00
N ASN A 64 -0.49 8.58 6.18
CA ASN A 64 -0.45 10.00 6.53
C ASN A 64 -1.60 10.44 7.45
N HIS A 65 -2.76 9.79 7.35
CA HIS A 65 -4.00 10.22 8.02
C HIS A 65 -4.59 9.16 8.96
N LEU A 66 -3.78 8.19 9.39
CA LEU A 66 -4.26 7.00 10.13
C LEU A 66 -5.05 7.36 11.38
N ASP A 67 -4.52 8.27 12.22
CA ASP A 67 -5.18 8.73 13.44
C ASP A 67 -6.57 9.31 13.17
N GLU A 68 -6.66 10.19 12.16
CA GLU A 68 -7.93 10.84 11.79
C GLU A 68 -8.92 9.84 11.20
N LEU A 69 -8.47 8.94 10.33
CA LEU A 69 -9.33 7.92 9.72
C LEU A 69 -9.93 7.00 10.80
N LEU A 70 -9.14 6.61 11.81
CA LEU A 70 -9.63 5.85 12.97
C LEU A 70 -10.63 6.65 13.82
N GLU A 71 -10.42 7.95 13.98
CA GLU A 71 -11.36 8.84 14.69
C GLU A 71 -12.68 8.98 13.93
N LEU A 72 -12.63 9.16 12.61
CA LEU A 72 -13.83 9.20 11.76
C LEU A 72 -14.60 7.89 11.81
N GLN A 73 -13.89 6.76 11.77
CA GLN A 73 -14.49 5.42 11.87
C GLN A 73 -15.32 5.29 13.16
N LYS A 74 -14.78 5.75 14.29
CA LYS A 74 -15.47 5.75 15.59
C LYS A 74 -16.61 6.75 15.65
N THR A 75 -16.40 7.96 15.13
CA THR A 75 -17.36 9.08 15.21
C THR A 75 -18.63 8.80 14.40
N TYR A 76 -18.47 8.30 13.17
CA TYR A 76 -19.57 8.03 12.26
C TYR A 76 -20.06 6.58 12.31
N ASN A 77 -19.37 5.72 13.08
CA ASN A 77 -19.69 4.29 13.22
C ASN A 77 -19.82 3.57 11.87
N VAL A 78 -18.88 3.84 10.97
CA VAL A 78 -18.79 3.25 9.63
C VAL A 78 -17.56 2.37 9.51
N PRO A 79 -17.60 1.23 8.81
CA PRO A 79 -16.40 0.45 8.54
C PRO A 79 -15.41 1.20 7.63
N PHE A 80 -14.12 1.17 7.98
CA PHE A 80 -13.02 1.56 7.10
C PHE A 80 -12.01 0.40 7.01
N LEU A 81 -11.88 -0.20 5.84
CA LEU A 81 -11.05 -1.38 5.61
C LEU A 81 -9.99 -1.11 4.56
N TYR A 82 -8.80 -1.70 4.72
CA TYR A 82 -7.67 -1.39 3.85
C TYR A 82 -6.65 -2.53 3.72
N GLU A 83 -7.08 -3.78 3.77
CA GLU A 83 -6.23 -4.97 3.58
C GLU A 83 -5.35 -4.87 2.32
N ALA A 84 -5.92 -4.45 1.20
CA ALA A 84 -5.21 -4.34 -0.08
C ALA A 84 -4.06 -3.32 -0.10
N SER A 85 -3.99 -2.41 0.90
CA SER A 85 -2.91 -1.43 1.01
C SER A 85 -1.57 -2.04 1.41
N VAL A 86 -1.59 -3.23 2.02
CA VAL A 86 -0.39 -3.92 2.53
C VAL A 86 -0.29 -5.34 1.98
N CYS A 87 0.85 -5.69 1.40
CA CYS A 87 1.16 -7.04 0.90
C CYS A 87 0.18 -7.64 -0.13
N GLY A 88 -0.70 -6.83 -0.74
CA GLY A 88 -1.51 -7.19 -1.89
C GLY A 88 -2.49 -8.33 -1.59
N SER A 89 -2.19 -9.55 -2.04
CA SER A 89 -3.05 -10.73 -1.87
C SER A 89 -2.82 -11.48 -0.56
N ILE A 90 -1.82 -11.09 0.24
CA ILE A 90 -1.56 -11.70 1.55
C ILE A 90 -2.47 -11.03 2.58
N PRO A 91 -3.34 -11.78 3.30
CA PRO A 91 -4.29 -11.21 4.27
C PRO A 91 -3.59 -10.87 5.59
N ILE A 92 -2.60 -9.97 5.55
CA ILE A 92 -1.70 -9.72 6.67
C ILE A 92 -2.37 -8.94 7.80
N ILE A 93 -3.22 -7.96 7.49
CA ILE A 93 -3.92 -7.16 8.50
C ILE A 93 -4.87 -8.08 9.27
N ARG A 94 -5.73 -8.81 8.54
CA ARG A 94 -6.63 -9.79 9.15
C ARG A 94 -5.89 -10.85 9.95
N ASN A 95 -4.74 -11.33 9.47
CA ASN A 95 -3.96 -12.32 10.22
C ASN A 95 -3.48 -11.77 11.56
N LEU A 96 -2.97 -10.53 11.59
CA LEU A 96 -2.53 -9.88 12.83
C LEU A 96 -3.72 -9.66 13.79
N GLU A 97 -4.86 -9.20 13.29
CA GLU A 97 -6.04 -8.88 14.12
C GLU A 97 -6.82 -10.12 14.60
N GLU A 98 -6.94 -11.18 13.81
CA GLU A 98 -7.77 -12.34 14.16
C GLU A 98 -6.97 -13.49 14.77
N TYR A 99 -5.78 -13.80 14.23
CA TYR A 99 -5.04 -14.99 14.62
C TYR A 99 -3.98 -14.72 15.68
N TYR A 100 -3.42 -13.50 15.72
CA TYR A 100 -2.36 -13.13 16.67
C TYR A 100 -2.82 -12.17 17.78
N ASN A 101 -4.12 -11.89 17.90
CA ASN A 101 -4.65 -10.96 18.92
C ASN A 101 -4.48 -11.41 20.38
N THR A 102 -4.13 -12.67 20.60
CA THR A 102 -3.85 -13.23 21.93
C THR A 102 -2.37 -13.51 22.17
N ASP A 103 -1.54 -13.35 21.13
CA ASP A 103 -0.10 -13.59 21.19
C ASP A 103 0.66 -12.29 21.49
N TYR A 104 1.78 -12.42 22.20
CA TYR A 104 2.72 -11.32 22.38
C TYR A 104 3.70 -11.29 21.22
N LEU A 105 3.39 -10.49 20.20
CA LEU A 105 4.30 -10.27 19.07
C LEU A 105 5.55 -9.51 19.54
N SER A 106 6.73 -10.09 19.32
CA SER A 106 8.02 -9.47 19.65
C SER A 106 8.59 -8.64 18.49
N SER A 107 8.29 -9.01 17.25
CA SER A 107 8.77 -8.34 16.04
C SER A 107 7.90 -8.70 14.83
N VAL A 108 7.92 -7.83 13.81
CA VAL A 108 7.36 -8.08 12.48
C VAL A 108 8.42 -7.69 11.45
N GLU A 109 8.79 -8.64 10.60
CA GLU A 109 9.75 -8.45 9.51
C GLU A 109 9.09 -8.83 8.19
N THR A 110 9.19 -7.96 7.18
CA THR A 110 8.51 -8.20 5.90
C THR A 110 9.32 -7.73 4.70
N ILE A 111 9.17 -8.44 3.58
CA ILE A 111 9.51 -7.94 2.25
C ILE A 111 8.19 -7.54 1.59
N CYS A 112 7.87 -6.26 1.65
CA CYS A 112 6.55 -5.76 1.25
C CYS A 112 6.56 -4.89 -0.02
N ASN A 113 7.71 -4.74 -0.71
CA ASN A 113 7.82 -4.02 -1.97
C ASN A 113 8.39 -4.92 -3.08
N GLY A 114 7.58 -5.21 -4.09
CA GLY A 114 7.93 -6.12 -5.18
C GLY A 114 9.04 -5.59 -6.09
N THR A 115 8.98 -4.31 -6.44
CA THR A 115 9.95 -3.64 -7.32
C THR A 115 11.37 -3.73 -6.77
N THR A 116 11.56 -3.30 -5.52
CA THR A 116 12.87 -3.36 -4.85
C THR A 116 13.33 -4.80 -4.64
N ASN A 117 12.44 -5.71 -4.24
CA ASN A 117 12.80 -7.12 -4.09
C ASN A 117 13.29 -7.75 -5.40
N TYR A 118 12.64 -7.41 -6.53
CA TYR A 118 13.06 -7.84 -7.85
C TYR A 118 14.45 -7.31 -8.20
N ILE A 119 14.66 -6.00 -8.04
CA ILE A 119 15.95 -5.35 -8.31
C ILE A 119 17.06 -5.99 -7.48
N LEU A 120 16.86 -6.13 -6.17
CA LEU A 120 17.83 -6.75 -5.26
C LEU A 120 18.13 -8.21 -5.65
N THR A 121 17.10 -8.99 -5.98
CA THR A 121 17.26 -10.37 -6.44
C THR A 121 18.12 -10.44 -7.70
N LYS A 122 17.87 -9.56 -8.67
CA LYS A 122 18.65 -9.49 -9.92
C LYS A 122 20.10 -9.08 -9.69
N THR A 123 20.33 -8.07 -8.85
CA THR A 123 21.70 -7.65 -8.53
C THR A 123 22.48 -8.74 -7.80
N ALA A 124 21.83 -9.48 -6.88
CA ALA A 124 22.49 -10.51 -6.07
C ALA A 124 22.70 -11.83 -6.83
N ALA A 125 21.69 -12.31 -7.58
CA ALA A 125 21.73 -13.61 -8.23
C ALA A 125 22.43 -13.59 -9.59
N GLU A 126 22.29 -12.49 -10.34
CA GLU A 126 22.78 -12.38 -11.72
C GLU A 126 23.97 -11.41 -11.84
N GLY A 127 24.38 -10.75 -10.75
CA GLY A 127 25.49 -9.81 -10.73
C GLY A 127 25.22 -8.53 -11.54
N LEU A 128 23.96 -8.23 -11.84
CA LEU A 128 23.58 -7.01 -12.55
C LEU A 128 23.88 -5.78 -11.69
N THR A 129 24.25 -4.68 -12.34
CA THR A 129 24.29 -3.38 -11.67
C THR A 129 22.87 -2.92 -11.31
N TYR A 130 22.73 -2.07 -10.29
CA TYR A 130 21.44 -1.47 -9.91
C TYR A 130 20.70 -0.87 -11.12
N ASN A 131 21.39 -0.10 -11.96
CA ASN A 131 20.78 0.54 -13.13
C ASN A 131 20.29 -0.46 -14.18
N GLN A 132 20.99 -1.57 -14.38
CA GLN A 132 20.56 -2.63 -15.29
C GLN A 132 19.32 -3.35 -14.75
N ALA A 133 19.34 -3.72 -13.48
CA ALA A 133 18.21 -4.39 -12.83
C ALA A 133 16.96 -3.48 -12.78
N LEU A 134 17.13 -2.18 -12.51
CA LEU A 134 16.04 -1.21 -12.58
C LEU A 134 15.48 -1.09 -14.00
N LYS A 135 16.35 -1.03 -15.01
CA LYS A 135 15.91 -0.93 -16.41
C LYS A 135 15.11 -2.18 -16.83
N GLU A 136 15.60 -3.37 -16.47
CA GLU A 136 14.88 -4.62 -16.71
C GLU A 136 13.52 -4.66 -15.98
N ALA A 137 13.48 -4.19 -14.72
CA ALA A 137 12.23 -4.08 -13.96
C ALA A 137 11.21 -3.17 -14.66
N GLN A 138 11.66 -2.03 -15.24
CA GLN A 138 10.79 -1.15 -16.02
C GLN A 138 10.32 -1.79 -17.32
N ASP A 139 11.21 -2.48 -18.05
CA ASP A 139 10.88 -3.11 -19.33
C ASP A 139 9.87 -4.27 -19.16
N LEU A 140 9.89 -4.94 -18.00
CA LEU A 140 8.94 -5.99 -17.65
C LEU A 140 7.67 -5.48 -16.94
N GLY A 141 7.59 -4.18 -16.66
CA GLY A 141 6.45 -3.56 -15.97
C GLY A 141 6.39 -3.84 -14.46
N PHE A 142 7.50 -4.26 -13.85
CA PHE A 142 7.62 -4.34 -12.39
C PHE A 142 7.86 -2.98 -11.74
N ALA A 143 8.47 -2.04 -12.46
CA ALA A 143 8.73 -0.67 -12.01
C ALA A 143 8.09 0.34 -12.97
N GLU A 144 7.56 1.44 -12.43
CA GLU A 144 7.08 2.55 -13.25
C GLU A 144 8.24 3.40 -13.81
N SER A 145 7.90 4.31 -14.72
CA SER A 145 8.85 5.27 -15.29
C SER A 145 9.51 6.13 -14.20
N ASP A 146 8.72 6.53 -13.18
CA ASP A 146 9.22 7.14 -11.95
C ASP A 146 9.11 6.12 -10.80
N PRO A 147 10.21 5.40 -10.46
CA PRO A 147 10.19 4.37 -9.43
C PRO A 147 10.46 4.93 -8.02
N THR A 148 10.41 6.26 -7.83
CA THR A 148 10.88 6.94 -6.61
C THR A 148 10.25 6.37 -5.34
N LEU A 149 8.94 6.14 -5.34
CA LEU A 149 8.24 5.60 -4.16
C LEU A 149 8.73 4.21 -3.76
N ASP A 150 9.15 3.39 -4.72
CA ASP A 150 9.68 2.06 -4.47
C ASP A 150 11.16 2.13 -4.03
N VAL A 151 12.03 2.68 -4.89
CA VAL A 151 13.48 2.58 -4.71
C VAL A 151 14.04 3.47 -3.61
N GLN A 152 13.27 4.48 -3.16
CA GLN A 152 13.58 5.28 -1.98
C GLN A 152 12.91 4.77 -0.70
N GLY A 153 12.17 3.65 -0.75
CA GLY A 153 11.62 2.97 0.42
C GLY A 153 10.28 3.50 0.95
N PHE A 154 9.67 4.50 0.31
CA PHE A 154 8.42 5.10 0.78
C PHE A 154 7.25 4.12 0.78
N ASP A 155 7.12 3.28 -0.25
CA ASP A 155 6.06 2.25 -0.31
C ASP A 155 6.15 1.27 0.87
N ALA A 156 7.36 0.78 1.16
CA ALA A 156 7.60 -0.12 2.30
C ALA A 156 7.35 0.58 3.64
N LYS A 157 7.74 1.85 3.76
CA LYS A 157 7.51 2.67 4.94
C LYS A 157 6.02 2.87 5.24
N TYR A 158 5.21 3.22 4.25
CA TYR A 158 3.76 3.37 4.46
C TYR A 158 3.10 2.06 4.89
N LYS A 159 3.51 0.94 4.30
CA LYS A 159 3.06 -0.40 4.70
C LYS A 159 3.47 -0.75 6.14
N LEU A 160 4.69 -0.39 6.53
CA LEU A 160 5.18 -0.61 7.90
C LEU A 160 4.37 0.17 8.93
N ILE A 161 3.99 1.41 8.64
CA ILE A 161 3.15 2.23 9.54
C ILE A 161 1.80 1.54 9.78
N ILE A 162 1.18 1.03 8.72
CA ILE A 162 -0.09 0.29 8.82
C ILE A 162 0.10 -1.01 9.62
N LEU A 163 1.17 -1.76 9.36
CA LEU A 163 1.50 -2.98 10.11
C LEU A 163 1.79 -2.71 11.59
N ALA A 164 2.40 -1.58 11.94
CA ALA A 164 2.71 -1.23 13.32
C ALA A 164 1.45 -1.05 14.17
N LEU A 165 0.40 -0.48 13.59
CA LEU A 165 -0.91 -0.39 14.24
C LEU A 165 -1.46 -1.80 14.50
N HIS A 166 -1.48 -2.66 13.49
CA HIS A 166 -2.12 -3.98 13.59
C HIS A 166 -1.32 -5.00 14.41
N ALA A 167 0.01 -4.89 14.41
CA ALA A 167 0.87 -5.79 15.17
C ALA A 167 1.05 -5.34 16.63
N PHE A 168 1.10 -4.03 16.90
CA PHE A 168 1.53 -3.51 18.20
C PHE A 168 0.57 -2.47 18.81
N GLY A 169 -0.50 -2.08 18.10
CA GLY A 169 -1.41 -1.03 18.55
C GLY A 169 -0.80 0.37 18.53
N ILE A 170 0.27 0.59 17.77
CA ILE A 170 1.02 1.85 17.73
C ILE A 170 0.69 2.60 16.44
N VAL A 171 0.18 3.82 16.55
CA VAL A 171 0.09 4.73 15.40
C VAL A 171 1.39 5.51 15.27
N LEU A 172 2.09 5.29 14.17
CA LEU A 172 3.34 5.97 13.84
C LEU A 172 3.06 7.07 12.83
N LYS A 173 3.76 8.20 12.99
CA LYS A 173 3.79 9.21 11.93
C LYS A 173 4.88 8.90 10.91
N PRO A 174 4.67 9.19 9.63
CA PRO A 174 5.69 8.98 8.61
C PRO A 174 7.04 9.59 8.99
N GLU A 175 7.10 10.82 9.48
CA GLU A 175 8.34 11.50 9.88
C GLU A 175 9.17 10.73 10.93
N ASP A 176 8.54 9.92 11.78
CA ASP A 176 9.19 9.16 12.86
C ASP A 176 9.77 7.82 12.37
N VAL A 177 9.43 7.39 11.16
CA VAL A 177 9.87 6.11 10.59
C VAL A 177 11.10 6.30 9.71
N LEU A 178 12.18 5.61 10.08
CA LEU A 178 13.41 5.54 9.30
C LEU A 178 13.09 5.11 7.86
N ASN A 179 13.58 5.86 6.89
CA ASN A 179 13.41 5.55 5.47
C ASN A 179 14.78 5.41 4.80
N TYR A 180 15.07 4.23 4.28
CA TYR A 180 16.31 3.96 3.55
C TYR A 180 16.01 3.19 2.28
N GLY A 181 16.41 3.75 1.14
CA GLY A 181 16.19 3.17 -0.18
C GLY A 181 17.33 2.27 -0.65
N ILE A 182 17.07 1.53 -1.73
CA ILE A 182 18.05 0.61 -2.32
C ILE A 182 19.02 1.29 -3.30
N HIS A 183 18.74 2.52 -3.70
CA HIS A 183 19.55 3.28 -4.67
C HIS A 183 20.99 3.57 -4.20
N ASN A 184 21.25 3.50 -2.89
CA ASN A 184 22.58 3.70 -2.30
C ASN A 184 23.30 2.38 -1.97
N LEU A 185 22.72 1.23 -2.29
CA LEU A 185 23.35 -0.06 -1.99
C LEU A 185 24.44 -0.36 -3.02
N ASN A 186 25.66 -0.58 -2.54
CA ASN A 186 26.71 -1.15 -3.37
C ASN A 186 26.52 -2.67 -3.48
N ILE A 187 27.05 -3.27 -4.55
CA ILE A 187 27.03 -4.74 -4.75
C ILE A 187 27.71 -5.49 -3.59
N ALA A 188 28.69 -4.85 -2.93
CA ALA A 188 29.31 -5.40 -1.73
C ALA A 188 28.34 -5.47 -0.54
N ASP A 189 27.37 -4.56 -0.46
CA ASP A 189 26.38 -4.50 0.63
C ASP A 189 25.29 -5.56 0.46
N THR A 190 24.86 -5.86 -0.77
CA THR A 190 23.87 -6.92 -1.05
C THR A 190 24.38 -8.31 -0.72
N ILE A 191 25.67 -8.59 -0.96
CA ILE A 191 26.30 -9.87 -0.58
C ILE A 191 26.43 -10.00 0.95
N LEU A 192 26.59 -8.89 1.69
CA LEU A 192 26.75 -8.89 3.14
C LEU A 192 25.42 -9.00 3.90
N GLN A 193 24.34 -8.35 3.42
CA GLN A 193 23.04 -8.38 4.10
C GLN A 193 22.33 -9.74 4.04
N MET A 194 22.51 -10.54 2.99
CA MET A 194 22.02 -11.92 2.96
C MET A 194 22.64 -12.82 4.04
N LYS A 195 23.76 -12.40 4.66
CA LYS A 195 24.36 -13.08 5.81
C LYS A 195 23.98 -12.49 7.18
N MET A 196 23.36 -11.31 7.23
CA MET A 196 23.10 -10.57 8.48
C MET A 196 21.62 -10.48 8.87
N ILE A 197 20.69 -10.98 8.07
CA ILE A 197 19.33 -11.26 8.54
C ILE A 197 19.36 -12.64 9.20
N LEU A 198 19.64 -12.68 10.51
CA LEU A 198 19.33 -13.74 11.48
C LEU A 198 20.05 -13.43 12.80
N ARG A 199 19.54 -12.47 13.58
CA ARG A 199 19.60 -12.46 15.06
C ARG A 199 18.52 -11.55 15.65
#